data_AF-X0X7Q3-F1
#
_entry.id   AF-X0X7Q3-F1
#
_cell.length_a   1.000
_cell.length_b   1.000
_cell.length_c   1.000
_cell.angle_alpha   90.00
_cell.angle_beta   90.00
_cell.angle_gamma   90.00
#
_symmetry.space_group_name_H-M   'P 1'
#
loop_
_entity.id
_entity.type
_entity.pdbx_description
1 polymer ?
#
loop_
_entity_poly.entity_id
_entity_poly.type
_entity_poly.pdbx_seq_one_letter_code
_entity_poly.pdbx_strand_id
1 'polypeptide(L)'
;DYIEEGHSLEGALFQTVDHLKGSYAIAVVSSQEPEKIVATAKDSPLVVGLDGNKCFVASDALSFLDQTNEVVFLEEGEVASLTKGGVAFFNRRGEEIAKEPQRVDSQWEEVTKEGYDYFMLKEILEEPEAIRRALMQDSGLIVELAREISRARQVVITACGSSRHAALLGRYLFSRLGGKLCQVLTASEFHYFTDSIAKDTLVVAVSQSGETADVMEGVRRAKAKGARVFSIVNVVGSLLTRISDKVI
;
A
#
# COMPACT_ATOMS: atom_id res chain seq x y z
N ASP A 1 -30.65 12.35 4.69
CA ASP A 1 -31.07 11.97 3.33
C ASP A 1 -31.44 10.49 3.27
N TYR A 2 -30.60 9.54 2.80
CA TYR A 2 -31.04 8.15 2.59
C TYR A 2 -31.58 7.41 3.83
N ILE A 3 -31.01 7.64 5.03
CA ILE A 3 -31.55 7.08 6.28
C ILE A 3 -32.94 7.68 6.59
N GLU A 4 -33.14 8.97 6.34
CA GLU A 4 -34.42 9.65 6.58
C GLU A 4 -35.49 9.22 5.58
N GLU A 5 -35.08 8.77 4.38
CA GLU A 5 -35.93 8.14 3.36
C GLU A 5 -36.29 6.69 3.70
N GLY A 6 -35.79 6.15 4.81
CA GLY A 6 -36.15 4.82 5.34
C GLY A 6 -35.26 3.67 4.88
N HIS A 7 -34.11 3.95 4.27
CA HIS A 7 -33.12 2.91 3.97
C HIS A 7 -32.42 2.40 5.24
N SER A 8 -32.02 1.12 5.24
CA SER A 8 -31.10 0.60 6.27
C SER A 8 -29.74 1.28 6.18
N LEU A 9 -28.94 1.20 7.23
CA LEU A 9 -27.59 1.78 7.27
C LEU A 9 -26.70 1.24 6.13
N GLU A 10 -26.82 -0.04 5.79
CA GLU A 10 -26.15 -0.62 4.62
C GLU A 10 -26.64 0.01 3.32
N GLY A 11 -27.96 0.05 3.12
CA GLY A 11 -28.57 0.60 1.91
C GLY A 11 -28.22 2.08 1.71
N ALA A 12 -28.24 2.85 2.80
CA ALA A 12 -27.84 4.26 2.79
C ALA A 12 -26.36 4.43 2.45
N LEU A 13 -25.47 3.57 2.97
CA LEU A 13 -24.05 3.61 2.61
C LEU A 13 -23.84 3.25 1.14
N PHE A 14 -24.52 2.21 0.62
CA PHE A 14 -24.45 1.81 -0.79
C PHE A 14 -24.83 2.96 -1.73
N GLN A 15 -25.93 3.66 -1.45
CA GLN A 15 -26.33 4.81 -2.26
C GLN A 15 -25.32 5.97 -2.10
N THR A 16 -24.81 6.19 -0.89
CA THR A 16 -23.86 7.28 -0.63
C THR A 16 -22.55 7.10 -1.39
N VAL A 17 -22.00 5.89 -1.44
CA VAL A 17 -20.71 5.65 -2.11
C VAL A 17 -20.73 5.95 -3.61
N ASP A 18 -21.89 5.84 -4.27
CA ASP A 18 -22.04 6.19 -5.69
C ASP A 18 -21.87 7.70 -5.95
N HIS A 19 -22.04 8.53 -4.92
CA HIS A 19 -21.80 9.97 -5.01
C HIS A 19 -20.37 10.37 -4.64
N LEU A 20 -19.61 9.48 -3.99
CA LEU A 20 -18.26 9.78 -3.52
C LEU A 20 -17.24 9.70 -4.67
N LYS A 21 -16.29 10.63 -4.66
CA LYS A 21 -15.16 10.67 -5.60
C LYS A 21 -13.85 10.72 -4.82
N GLY A 22 -12.86 9.95 -5.27
CA GLY A 22 -11.55 9.84 -4.63
C GLY A 22 -11.36 8.52 -3.87
N SER A 23 -10.31 8.50 -3.05
CA SER A 23 -9.96 7.40 -2.14
C SER A 23 -10.58 7.65 -0.77
N TYR A 24 -11.10 6.60 -0.13
CA TYR A 24 -11.74 6.67 1.18
C TYR A 24 -11.73 5.33 1.90
N ALA A 25 -11.72 5.39 3.23
CA ALA A 25 -12.06 4.28 4.11
C ALA A 25 -13.03 4.83 5.17
N ILE A 26 -14.24 4.30 5.22
CA ILE A 26 -15.36 4.88 5.98
C ILE A 26 -15.95 3.80 6.88
N ALA A 27 -16.16 4.13 8.15
CA ALA A 27 -16.99 3.38 9.08
C ALA A 27 -18.11 4.30 9.56
N VAL A 28 -19.36 3.85 9.42
CA VAL A 28 -20.56 4.63 9.71
C VAL A 28 -21.33 3.97 10.84
N VAL A 29 -21.83 4.81 11.74
CA VAL A 29 -22.74 4.45 12.83
C VAL A 29 -23.98 5.33 12.75
N SER A 30 -25.10 4.81 13.24
CA SER A 30 -26.35 5.56 13.31
C SER A 30 -27.01 5.37 14.65
N SER A 31 -27.56 6.44 15.23
CA SER A 31 -28.38 6.35 16.44
C SER A 31 -29.70 5.61 16.22
N GLN A 32 -30.14 5.47 14.96
CA GLN A 32 -31.32 4.67 14.59
C GLN A 32 -31.02 3.17 14.56
N GLU A 33 -29.76 2.79 14.33
CA GLU A 33 -29.27 1.41 14.34
C GLU A 33 -28.00 1.29 15.22
N PRO A 34 -28.13 1.51 16.55
CA PRO A 34 -26.97 1.72 17.44
C PRO A 34 -26.10 0.47 17.66
N GLU A 35 -26.61 -0.71 17.29
CA GLU A 35 -25.95 -2.01 17.47
C GLU A 35 -25.18 -2.45 16.21
N LYS A 36 -24.98 -1.51 15.26
CA LYS A 36 -24.42 -1.79 13.94
C LYS A 36 -23.37 -0.76 13.55
N ILE A 37 -22.26 -1.24 12.99
CA ILE A 37 -21.26 -0.44 12.28
C ILE A 37 -21.24 -0.95 10.84
N VAL A 38 -21.35 -0.04 9.86
CA VAL A 38 -21.20 -0.40 8.44
C VAL A 38 -19.98 0.28 7.86
N ALA A 39 -19.11 -0.48 7.21
CA ALA A 39 -17.82 0.00 6.76
C ALA A 39 -17.52 -0.36 5.31
N THR A 40 -16.81 0.50 4.60
CA THR A 40 -16.41 0.30 3.20
C THR A 40 -15.14 1.07 2.88
N ALA A 41 -14.44 0.65 1.82
CA ALA A 41 -13.22 1.31 1.39
C ALA A 41 -13.06 1.30 -0.13
N LYS A 42 -12.34 2.33 -0.61
CA LYS A 42 -11.91 2.48 -1.99
C LYS A 42 -10.52 3.11 -2.01
N ASP A 43 -9.56 2.44 -2.64
CA ASP A 43 -8.17 2.92 -2.77
C ASP A 43 -7.50 3.30 -1.42
N SER A 44 -8.03 2.79 -0.31
CA SER A 44 -7.53 2.93 1.06
C SER A 44 -7.76 1.60 1.79
N PRO A 45 -6.82 1.16 2.64
CA PRO A 45 -6.97 -0.10 3.36
C PRO A 45 -8.05 0.02 4.45
N LEU A 46 -8.85 -1.03 4.59
CA LEU A 46 -9.72 -1.23 5.73
C LEU A 46 -9.79 -2.71 6.07
N VAL A 47 -9.72 -3.01 7.36
CA VAL A 47 -9.62 -4.36 7.88
C VAL A 47 -10.60 -4.55 9.03
N VAL A 48 -11.22 -5.72 9.04
CA VAL A 48 -12.16 -6.16 10.08
C VAL A 48 -11.48 -7.19 10.95
N GLY A 49 -11.45 -6.98 12.26
CA GLY A 49 -10.97 -7.95 13.25
C GLY A 49 -12.13 -8.76 13.83
N LEU A 50 -11.93 -10.06 14.02
CA LEU A 50 -12.93 -10.99 14.55
C LEU A 50 -12.47 -11.59 15.89
N ASP A 51 -13.25 -11.40 16.96
CA ASP A 51 -12.97 -11.96 18.29
C ASP A 51 -14.25 -12.54 18.91
N GLY A 52 -14.65 -13.72 18.44
CA GLY A 52 -15.89 -14.37 18.88
C GLY A 52 -17.12 -13.48 18.69
N ASN A 53 -17.61 -12.85 19.77
CA ASN A 53 -18.77 -11.95 19.76
C ASN A 53 -18.41 -10.46 19.63
N LYS A 54 -17.11 -10.13 19.49
CA LYS A 54 -16.65 -8.76 19.24
C LYS A 54 -16.12 -8.67 17.82
N CYS A 55 -16.34 -7.51 17.22
CA CYS A 55 -15.82 -7.19 15.91
C CYS A 55 -15.18 -5.81 15.96
N PHE A 56 -14.08 -5.65 15.23
CA PHE A 56 -13.33 -4.41 15.15
C PHE A 56 -13.25 -3.99 13.69
N VAL A 57 -13.16 -2.68 13.43
CA VAL A 57 -12.86 -2.16 12.11
C VAL A 57 -11.83 -1.05 12.24
N ALA A 58 -10.76 -1.11 11.45
CA ALA A 58 -9.69 -0.13 11.44
C ALA A 58 -9.05 -0.03 10.07
N SER A 59 -8.22 1.00 9.85
CA SER A 59 -7.36 1.11 8.67
C SER A 59 -6.18 0.15 8.69
N ASP A 60 -5.80 -0.35 9.87
CA ASP A 60 -4.65 -1.22 10.10
C ASP A 60 -4.98 -2.27 11.18
N ALA A 61 -4.60 -3.52 10.93
CA ALA A 61 -4.83 -4.67 11.80
C ALA A 61 -4.11 -4.53 13.15
N LEU A 62 -3.01 -3.77 13.19
CA LEU A 62 -2.26 -3.50 14.42
C LEU A 62 -3.11 -2.79 15.48
N SER A 63 -4.19 -2.10 15.08
CA SER A 63 -5.04 -1.31 15.98
C SER A 63 -5.81 -2.15 17.01
N PHE A 64 -5.97 -3.45 16.76
CA PHE A 64 -6.71 -4.38 17.61
C PHE A 64 -6.02 -5.74 17.76
N LEU A 65 -4.72 -5.81 17.44
CA LEU A 65 -3.93 -7.04 17.46
C LEU A 65 -3.81 -7.64 18.88
N ASP A 66 -3.93 -6.80 19.90
CA ASP A 66 -3.99 -7.18 21.31
C ASP A 66 -5.30 -7.91 21.69
N GLN A 67 -6.35 -7.76 20.86
CA GLN A 67 -7.64 -8.41 21.03
C GLN A 67 -7.79 -9.63 20.11
N THR A 68 -7.38 -9.53 18.85
CA THR A 68 -7.47 -10.62 17.88
C THR A 68 -6.44 -10.52 16.76
N ASN A 69 -6.00 -11.69 16.29
CA ASN A 69 -5.18 -11.83 15.08
C ASN A 69 -5.96 -12.40 13.89
N GLU A 70 -7.25 -12.69 14.04
CA GLU A 70 -8.12 -13.11 12.94
C GLU A 70 -8.72 -11.88 12.26
N VAL A 71 -8.40 -11.70 10.97
CA VAL A 71 -8.77 -10.51 10.22
C VAL A 71 -9.36 -10.83 8.86
N VAL A 72 -10.18 -9.91 8.35
CA VAL A 72 -10.68 -9.90 6.99
C VAL A 72 -10.39 -8.53 6.38
N PHE A 73 -9.57 -8.48 5.34
CA PHE A 73 -9.35 -7.26 4.57
C PHE A 73 -10.52 -7.02 3.61
N LEU A 74 -10.99 -5.78 3.55
CA LEU A 74 -11.99 -5.37 2.58
C LEU A 74 -11.33 -5.06 1.23
N GLU A 75 -11.90 -5.60 0.17
CA GLU A 75 -11.57 -5.21 -1.19
C GLU A 75 -12.33 -3.95 -1.59
N GLU A 76 -11.89 -3.34 -2.69
CA GLU A 76 -12.42 -2.07 -3.16
C GLU A 76 -13.93 -2.16 -3.45
N GLY A 77 -14.73 -1.35 -2.76
CA GLY A 77 -16.18 -1.27 -2.89
C GLY A 77 -16.94 -2.42 -2.22
N GLU A 78 -16.28 -3.28 -1.45
CA GLU A 78 -16.97 -4.17 -0.52
C GLU A 78 -17.50 -3.39 0.69
N VAL A 79 -18.55 -3.93 1.30
CA VAL A 79 -19.16 -3.39 2.50
C VAL A 79 -19.15 -4.47 3.58
N ALA A 80 -18.71 -4.13 4.80
CA ALA A 80 -18.89 -4.95 5.98
C ALA A 80 -19.99 -4.36 6.86
N SER A 81 -20.92 -5.21 7.32
CA SER A 81 -21.89 -4.87 8.36
C SER A 81 -21.53 -5.65 9.63
N LEU A 82 -21.07 -4.94 10.65
CA LEU A 82 -20.59 -5.48 11.91
C LEU A 82 -21.68 -5.29 12.97
N THR A 83 -22.01 -6.37 13.68
CA THR A 83 -22.95 -6.36 14.80
C THR A 83 -22.40 -7.19 15.96
N LYS A 84 -23.06 -7.19 17.12
CA LYS A 84 -22.74 -8.11 18.22
C LYS A 84 -22.88 -9.60 17.85
N GLY A 85 -23.61 -9.92 16.77
CA GLY A 85 -23.85 -11.28 16.30
C GLY A 85 -22.86 -11.79 15.26
N GLY A 86 -21.89 -10.95 14.85
CA GLY A 86 -20.91 -11.27 13.82
C GLY A 86 -20.87 -10.22 12.71
N VAL A 87 -20.21 -10.60 11.60
CA VAL A 87 -19.97 -9.74 10.44
C VAL A 87 -20.55 -10.37 9.19
N ALA A 88 -21.31 -9.58 8.43
CA ALA A 88 -21.71 -9.90 7.07
C ALA A 88 -20.92 -9.04 6.08
N PHE A 89 -20.53 -9.62 4.95
CA PHE A 89 -19.82 -8.93 3.89
C PHE A 89 -20.66 -8.88 2.63
N PHE A 90 -20.58 -7.78 1.90
CA PHE A 90 -21.34 -7.55 0.68
C PHE A 90 -20.43 -7.03 -0.42
N ASN A 91 -20.68 -7.44 -1.65
CA ASN A 91 -20.01 -6.87 -2.81
C ASN A 91 -20.61 -5.51 -3.20
N ARG A 92 -20.05 -4.86 -4.22
CA ARG A 92 -20.52 -3.56 -4.75
C ARG A 92 -21.98 -3.54 -5.20
N ARG A 93 -22.59 -4.69 -5.48
CA ARG A 93 -23.99 -4.82 -5.91
C ARG A 93 -24.94 -5.03 -4.73
N GLY A 94 -24.42 -5.07 -3.49
CA GLY A 94 -25.20 -5.37 -2.30
C GLY A 94 -25.51 -6.86 -2.12
N GLU A 95 -24.85 -7.75 -2.88
CA GLU A 95 -25.00 -9.19 -2.72
C GLU A 95 -24.07 -9.68 -1.61
N GLU A 96 -24.58 -10.51 -0.71
CA GLU A 96 -23.80 -11.09 0.38
C GLU A 96 -22.70 -12.02 -0.17
N ILE A 97 -21.49 -11.89 0.37
CA ILE A 97 -20.31 -12.67 -0.03
C ILE A 97 -19.67 -13.33 1.19
N ALA A 98 -19.16 -14.55 1.01
CA ALA A 98 -18.37 -15.23 2.02
C ALA A 98 -16.92 -14.79 1.93
N LYS A 99 -16.31 -14.45 3.07
CA LYS A 99 -14.87 -14.17 3.18
C LYS A 99 -14.26 -15.07 4.24
N GLU A 100 -13.13 -15.68 3.92
CA GLU A 100 -12.38 -16.48 4.89
C GLU A 100 -11.48 -15.56 5.72
N PRO A 101 -11.57 -15.61 7.07
CA PRO A 101 -10.64 -14.91 7.94
C PRO A 101 -9.22 -15.44 7.74
N GLN A 102 -8.25 -14.53 7.73
CA GLN A 102 -6.84 -14.86 7.74
C GLN A 102 -6.23 -14.49 9.09
N ARG A 103 -5.26 -15.30 9.53
CA ARG A 103 -4.45 -14.93 10.69
C ARG A 103 -3.32 -14.01 10.26
N VAL A 104 -3.22 -12.87 10.91
CA VAL A 104 -2.02 -12.03 10.84
C VAL A 104 -0.98 -12.66 11.76
N ASP A 105 0.09 -13.19 11.18
CA ASP A 105 1.15 -13.84 11.94
C ASP A 105 1.89 -12.81 12.80
N SER A 106 2.31 -13.23 13.99
CA SER A 106 3.06 -12.44 14.97
C SER A 106 4.41 -11.93 14.47
N GLN A 107 4.83 -12.20 13.23
CA GLN A 107 5.92 -11.43 12.60
C GLN A 107 5.55 -9.95 12.35
N TRP A 108 4.27 -9.59 12.47
CA TRP A 108 3.83 -8.20 12.59
C TRP A 108 4.15 -7.57 13.97
N GLU A 109 4.65 -8.35 14.95
CA GLU A 109 5.11 -7.87 16.27
C GLU A 109 6.36 -6.98 16.21
N GLU A 110 7.08 -6.89 15.07
CA GLU A 110 8.19 -5.92 14.92
C GLU A 110 7.74 -4.44 15.04
N VAL A 111 6.43 -4.18 15.11
CA VAL A 111 5.83 -2.85 15.31
C VAL A 111 5.46 -2.59 16.77
N THR A 112 6.23 -3.10 17.74
CA THR A 112 6.15 -2.62 19.13
C THR A 112 7.34 -1.73 19.45
N LYS A 113 7.19 -0.84 20.44
CA LYS A 113 8.27 0.06 20.83
C LYS A 113 9.46 -0.65 21.48
N GLU A 114 9.39 -1.95 21.79
CA GLU A 114 10.48 -2.75 22.39
C GLU A 114 11.19 -2.07 23.58
N GLY A 115 10.44 -1.31 24.40
CA GLY A 115 10.97 -0.59 25.56
C GLY A 115 11.56 0.80 25.26
N TYR A 116 11.55 1.25 24.01
CA TYR A 116 11.88 2.63 23.64
C TYR A 116 10.70 3.59 23.88
N ASP A 117 11.01 4.86 24.14
CA ASP A 117 9.98 5.89 24.38
C ASP A 117 9.16 6.21 23.11
N TYR A 118 9.80 6.15 21.94
CA TYR A 118 9.21 6.50 20.64
C TYR A 118 9.68 5.53 19.53
N PHE A 119 8.81 5.24 18.56
CA PHE A 119 9.15 4.42 17.38
C PHE A 119 10.32 4.98 16.59
N MET A 120 10.36 6.31 16.39
CA MET A 120 11.48 6.95 15.69
C MET A 120 12.83 6.70 16.39
N LEU A 121 12.86 6.64 17.72
CA LEU A 121 14.10 6.33 18.46
C LEU A 121 14.50 4.86 18.26
N LYS A 122 13.53 3.94 18.31
CA LYS A 122 13.76 2.52 17.98
C LYS A 122 14.34 2.38 16.57
N GLU A 123 13.68 2.95 15.56
CA GLU A 123 14.08 2.86 14.16
C GLU A 123 15.49 3.43 13.91
N ILE A 124 15.84 4.56 14.54
CA ILE A 124 17.20 5.13 14.49
C ILE A 124 18.23 4.16 15.06
N LEU A 125 17.92 3.50 16.18
CA LEU A 125 18.85 2.57 16.85
C LEU A 125 18.92 1.21 16.13
N GLU A 126 17.92 0.86 15.34
CA GLU A 126 17.88 -0.34 14.50
C GLU A 126 18.59 -0.18 13.16
N GLU A 127 19.02 1.02 12.77
CA GLU A 127 19.73 1.28 11.51
C GLU A 127 20.90 0.30 11.24
N PRO A 128 21.75 -0.08 12.21
CA PRO A 128 22.82 -1.06 11.97
C PRO A 128 22.30 -2.41 11.49
N GLU A 129 21.23 -2.92 12.10
CA GLU A 129 20.63 -4.20 11.70
C GLU A 129 19.84 -4.06 10.39
N ALA A 130 19.14 -2.93 10.19
CA ALA A 130 18.48 -2.63 8.93
C ALA A 130 19.47 -2.61 7.75
N ILE A 131 20.65 -2.02 7.92
CA ILE A 131 21.74 -2.04 6.94
C ILE A 131 22.23 -3.47 6.71
N ARG A 132 22.42 -4.26 7.78
CA ARG A 132 22.83 -5.66 7.65
C ARG A 132 21.82 -6.46 6.82
N ARG A 133 20.52 -6.32 7.09
CA ARG A 133 19.43 -6.95 6.31
C ARG A 133 19.45 -6.50 4.85
N ALA A 134 19.71 -5.21 4.59
CA ALA A 134 19.84 -4.69 3.23
C ALA A 134 21.05 -5.28 2.48
N LEU A 135 22.17 -5.53 3.16
CA LEU A 135 23.36 -6.16 2.56
C LEU A 135 23.17 -7.67 2.28
N MET A 136 22.25 -8.32 3.00
CA MET A 136 21.94 -9.74 2.85
C MET A 136 20.87 -10.02 1.79
N GLN A 137 20.44 -8.99 1.04
CA GLN A 137 19.51 -9.14 -0.07
C GLN A 137 20.08 -10.02 -1.19
N ASP A 138 19.19 -10.55 -2.04
CA ASP A 138 19.58 -11.45 -3.12
C ASP A 138 20.59 -10.80 -4.07
N SER A 139 21.84 -11.26 -3.99
CA SER A 139 22.94 -10.80 -4.84
C SER A 139 22.65 -10.97 -6.33
N GLY A 140 21.86 -11.98 -6.71
CA GLY A 140 21.43 -12.21 -8.09
C GLY A 140 20.52 -11.09 -8.58
N LEU A 141 19.55 -10.65 -7.77
CA LEU A 141 18.67 -9.52 -8.08
C LEU A 141 19.44 -8.20 -8.15
N ILE A 142 20.39 -7.96 -7.23
CA ILE A 142 21.24 -6.77 -7.25
C ILE A 142 22.08 -6.72 -8.54
N VAL A 143 22.68 -7.85 -8.93
CA VAL A 143 23.44 -7.95 -10.18
C VAL A 143 22.54 -7.81 -11.41
N GLU A 144 21.29 -8.30 -11.36
CA GLU A 144 20.30 -8.09 -12.41
C GLU A 144 20.00 -6.60 -12.57
N LEU A 145 19.67 -5.88 -11.48
CA LEU A 145 19.44 -4.43 -11.50
C LEU A 145 20.65 -3.68 -12.07
N ALA A 146 21.87 -4.02 -11.65
CA ALA A 146 23.10 -3.42 -12.15
C ALA A 146 23.25 -3.58 -13.67
N ARG A 147 22.94 -4.77 -14.21
CA ARG A 147 22.97 -5.06 -15.65
C ARG A 147 21.89 -4.28 -16.40
N GLU A 148 20.69 -4.20 -15.85
CA GLU A 148 19.59 -3.41 -16.43
C GLU A 148 19.96 -1.93 -16.50
N ILE A 149 20.52 -1.35 -15.44
CA ILE A 149 21.02 0.04 -15.41
C ILE A 149 22.08 0.26 -16.51
N SER A 150 23.00 -0.70 -16.68
CA SER A 150 24.06 -0.60 -17.69
C SER A 150 23.52 -0.68 -19.13
N ARG A 151 22.52 -1.53 -19.38
CA ARG A 151 21.94 -1.76 -20.71
C ARG A 151 20.90 -0.72 -21.13
N ALA A 152 20.09 -0.23 -20.19
CA ALA A 152 19.00 0.69 -20.46
C ALA A 152 19.51 1.97 -21.12
N ARG A 153 18.83 2.47 -22.14
CA ARG A 153 19.23 3.73 -22.80
C ARG A 153 19.07 4.91 -21.86
N GLN A 154 18.00 4.89 -21.07
CA GLN A 154 17.67 5.90 -20.08
C GLN A 154 17.31 5.20 -18.77
N VAL A 155 17.73 5.80 -17.66
CA VAL A 155 17.33 5.36 -16.32
C VAL A 155 16.61 6.51 -15.63
N VAL A 156 15.37 6.27 -15.23
CA VAL A 156 14.57 7.22 -14.45
C VAL A 156 14.30 6.59 -13.08
N ILE A 157 14.67 7.29 -12.02
CA ILE A 157 14.39 6.91 -10.65
C ILE A 157 13.21 7.78 -10.18
N THR A 158 12.16 7.18 -9.65
CA THR A 158 10.96 7.91 -9.20
C THR A 158 10.59 7.57 -7.77
N ALA A 159 10.31 8.61 -6.97
CA ALA A 159 10.04 8.50 -5.54
C ALA A 159 9.42 9.80 -4.99
N CYS A 160 8.92 9.76 -3.75
CA CYS A 160 8.43 10.92 -3.00
C CYS A 160 9.24 11.12 -1.70
N GLY A 161 9.25 12.35 -1.18
CA GLY A 161 9.78 12.68 0.16
C GLY A 161 11.19 12.13 0.45
N SER A 162 11.35 11.47 1.59
CA SER A 162 12.64 10.88 2.01
C SER A 162 13.18 9.82 1.04
N SER A 163 12.30 9.02 0.40
CA SER A 163 12.72 8.07 -0.63
C SER A 163 13.32 8.78 -1.86
N ARG A 164 12.85 9.98 -2.20
CA ARG A 164 13.48 10.82 -3.24
C ARG A 164 14.86 11.31 -2.82
N HIS A 165 15.07 11.65 -1.56
CA HIS A 165 16.41 12.03 -1.07
C HIS A 165 17.39 10.86 -1.17
N ALA A 166 16.97 9.65 -0.80
CA ALA A 166 17.77 8.43 -1.03
C ALA A 166 18.06 8.21 -2.52
N ALA A 167 17.05 8.38 -3.39
CA ALA A 167 17.21 8.28 -4.84
C ALA A 167 18.20 9.31 -5.41
N LEU A 168 18.26 10.53 -4.87
CA LEU A 168 19.25 11.54 -5.28
C LEU A 168 20.69 11.10 -5.01
N LEU A 169 20.95 10.39 -3.91
CA LEU A 169 22.24 9.76 -3.65
C LEU A 169 22.47 8.56 -4.58
N GLY A 170 21.48 7.67 -4.70
CA GLY A 170 21.52 6.52 -5.58
C GLY A 170 21.82 6.89 -7.04
N ARG A 171 21.31 8.04 -7.51
CA ARG A 171 21.59 8.60 -8.84
C ARG A 171 23.08 8.69 -9.15
N TYR A 172 23.91 9.13 -8.20
CA TYR A 172 25.35 9.25 -8.43
C TYR A 172 25.98 7.87 -8.64
N LEU A 173 25.61 6.90 -7.81
CA LEU A 173 26.12 5.53 -7.87
C LEU A 173 25.66 4.82 -9.15
N PHE A 174 24.36 4.89 -9.46
CA PHE A 174 23.79 4.27 -10.65
C PHE A 174 24.31 4.92 -11.93
N SER A 175 24.52 6.24 -11.94
CA SER A 175 25.09 6.91 -13.11
C SER A 175 26.53 6.49 -13.37
N ARG A 176 27.33 6.33 -12.31
CA ARG A 176 28.71 5.83 -12.41
C ARG A 176 28.74 4.38 -12.90
N LEU A 177 27.86 3.53 -12.39
CA LEU A 177 27.74 2.13 -12.79
C LEU A 177 27.29 1.98 -14.25
N GLY A 178 26.30 2.75 -14.68
CA GLY A 178 25.75 2.69 -16.02
C GLY A 178 26.55 3.46 -17.07
N GLY A 179 27.49 4.32 -16.66
CA GLY A 179 28.22 5.21 -17.56
C GLY A 179 27.34 6.27 -18.24
N LYS A 180 26.17 6.58 -17.67
CA LYS A 180 25.17 7.50 -18.21
C LYS A 180 24.43 8.22 -17.10
N LEU A 181 23.90 9.41 -17.37
CA LEU A 181 23.13 10.15 -16.38
C LEU A 181 21.82 9.43 -16.07
N CYS A 182 21.66 8.97 -14.84
CA CYS A 182 20.36 8.57 -14.30
C CYS A 182 19.62 9.84 -13.84
N GLN A 183 18.32 9.92 -14.11
CA GLN A 183 17.50 11.05 -13.66
C GLN A 183 16.68 10.66 -12.44
N VAL A 184 16.48 11.60 -11.51
CA VAL A 184 15.55 11.42 -10.39
C VAL A 184 14.41 12.40 -10.60
N LEU A 185 13.20 11.86 -10.73
CA LEU A 185 11.99 12.65 -10.89
C LEU A 185 11.11 12.45 -9.66
N THR A 186 10.59 13.55 -9.11
CA THR A 186 9.54 13.50 -8.09
C THR A 186 8.35 12.76 -8.68
N ALA A 187 7.77 11.79 -7.97
CA ALA A 187 6.75 10.95 -8.56
C ALA A 187 5.50 11.73 -9.00
N SER A 188 5.12 12.78 -8.26
CA SER A 188 4.04 13.70 -8.60
C SER A 188 4.28 14.52 -9.88
N GLU A 189 5.51 14.51 -10.41
CA GLU A 189 5.83 15.12 -11.70
C GLU A 189 6.10 14.08 -12.78
N PHE A 190 6.51 12.87 -12.39
CA PHE A 190 6.96 11.84 -13.33
C PHE A 190 5.88 11.47 -14.34
N HIS A 191 4.61 11.38 -13.93
CA HIS A 191 3.52 11.03 -14.85
C HIS A 191 3.37 12.01 -16.01
N TYR A 192 3.70 13.30 -15.84
CA TYR A 192 3.70 14.28 -16.94
C TYR A 192 4.80 14.03 -17.98
N PHE A 193 5.87 13.34 -17.58
CA PHE A 193 6.99 13.00 -18.46
C PHE A 193 6.88 11.60 -19.06
N THR A 194 5.93 10.77 -18.61
CA THR A 194 5.80 9.38 -19.09
C THR A 194 5.54 9.27 -20.58
N ASP A 195 4.91 10.26 -21.22
CA ASP A 195 4.75 10.28 -22.69
C ASP A 195 6.07 10.53 -23.44
N SER A 196 7.08 11.07 -22.76
CA SER A 196 8.38 11.44 -23.33
C SER A 196 9.48 10.40 -23.08
N ILE A 197 9.21 9.34 -22.31
CA ILE A 197 10.24 8.32 -22.03
C ILE A 197 10.39 7.37 -23.23
N ALA A 198 11.62 6.94 -23.47
CA ALA A 198 11.89 5.95 -24.51
C ALA A 198 11.42 4.55 -24.06
N LYS A 199 11.07 3.67 -25.01
CA LYS A 199 10.63 2.29 -24.70
C LYS A 199 11.70 1.46 -23.97
N ASP A 200 12.97 1.77 -24.19
CA ASP A 200 14.14 1.15 -23.57
C ASP A 200 14.57 1.86 -22.28
N THR A 201 13.64 2.57 -21.62
CA THR A 201 13.85 3.18 -20.31
C THR A 201 13.69 2.15 -19.20
N LEU A 202 14.65 2.14 -18.28
CA LEU A 202 14.50 1.49 -16.98
C LEU A 202 13.93 2.50 -15.98
N VAL A 203 12.79 2.18 -15.38
CA VAL A 203 12.22 2.91 -14.24
C VAL A 203 12.62 2.19 -12.97
N VAL A 204 13.28 2.91 -12.05
CA VAL A 204 13.56 2.46 -10.69
C VAL A 204 12.60 3.19 -9.74
N ALA A 205 11.60 2.49 -9.22
CA ALA A 205 10.65 3.08 -8.28
C ALA A 205 11.11 2.80 -6.84
N VAL A 206 11.13 3.83 -5.99
CA VAL A 206 11.56 3.69 -4.58
C VAL A 206 10.43 4.16 -3.68
N SER A 207 9.90 3.26 -2.85
CA SER A 207 8.82 3.57 -1.91
C SER A 207 8.92 2.66 -0.69
N GLN A 208 9.00 3.24 0.51
CA GLN A 208 9.05 2.46 1.75
C GLN A 208 7.78 1.61 1.91
N SER A 209 6.60 2.20 1.73
CA SER A 209 5.32 1.50 1.88
C SER A 209 4.94 0.65 0.66
N GLY A 210 5.43 1.01 -0.53
CA GLY A 210 4.97 0.41 -1.79
C GLY A 210 3.53 0.80 -2.17
N GLU A 211 2.94 1.77 -1.47
CA GLU A 211 1.55 2.22 -1.66
C GLU A 211 1.45 3.71 -2.06
N THR A 212 2.59 4.38 -2.25
CA THR A 212 2.60 5.82 -2.57
C THR A 212 1.90 6.08 -3.92
N ALA A 213 0.73 6.72 -3.90
CA ALA A 213 -0.15 6.89 -5.06
C ALA A 213 0.56 7.50 -6.29
N ASP A 214 1.34 8.56 -6.10
CA ASP A 214 2.07 9.20 -7.20
C ASP A 214 3.12 8.27 -7.84
N VAL A 215 3.80 7.46 -7.04
CA VAL A 215 4.77 6.45 -7.53
C VAL A 215 4.02 5.39 -8.33
N MET A 216 2.92 4.89 -7.79
CA MET A 216 2.08 3.89 -8.43
C MET A 216 1.55 4.35 -9.78
N GLU A 217 1.04 5.57 -9.86
CA GLU A 217 0.52 6.14 -11.11
C GLU A 217 1.61 6.33 -12.16
N GLY A 218 2.75 6.89 -11.77
CA GLY A 218 3.91 7.06 -12.66
C GLY A 218 4.41 5.73 -13.22
N VAL A 219 4.51 4.70 -12.36
CA VAL A 219 4.94 3.35 -12.74
C VAL A 219 3.96 2.69 -13.72
N ARG A 220 2.65 2.73 -13.44
CA ARG A 220 1.62 2.17 -14.33
C ARG A 220 1.69 2.78 -15.72
N ARG A 221 1.81 4.10 -15.81
CA ARG A 221 1.92 4.81 -17.10
C ARG A 221 3.21 4.49 -17.83
N ALA A 222 4.35 4.51 -17.13
CA ALA A 222 5.62 4.18 -17.75
C ALA A 222 5.62 2.74 -18.31
N LYS A 223 5.08 1.78 -17.55
CA LYS A 223 4.93 0.40 -17.99
C LYS A 223 3.99 0.26 -19.19
N ALA A 224 2.88 1.01 -19.22
CA ALA A 224 1.99 1.07 -20.38
C ALA A 224 2.68 1.60 -21.65
N LYS A 225 3.75 2.40 -21.52
CA LYS A 225 4.59 2.88 -22.63
C LYS A 225 5.72 1.92 -22.99
N GLY A 226 5.84 0.80 -22.29
CA GLY A 226 6.83 -0.26 -22.53
C GLY A 226 8.12 -0.13 -21.73
N ALA A 227 8.20 0.81 -20.77
CA ALA A 227 9.33 0.88 -19.87
C ALA A 227 9.38 -0.35 -18.96
N ARG A 228 10.60 -0.78 -18.63
CA ARG A 228 10.83 -1.84 -17.64
C ARG A 228 10.89 -1.24 -16.25
N VAL A 229 10.29 -1.90 -15.26
CA VAL A 229 10.14 -1.40 -13.89
C VAL A 229 10.87 -2.31 -12.90
N PHE A 230 11.81 -1.74 -12.16
CA PHE A 230 12.42 -2.34 -10.99
C PHE A 230 12.02 -1.52 -9.76
N SER A 231 11.46 -2.15 -8.73
CA SER A 231 11.07 -1.43 -7.51
C SER A 231 11.96 -1.80 -6.34
N ILE A 232 12.20 -0.83 -5.46
CA ILE A 232 12.86 -1.01 -4.16
C ILE A 232 11.83 -0.65 -3.09
N VAL A 233 11.40 -1.64 -2.31
CA VAL A 233 10.34 -1.50 -1.30
C VAL A 233 10.75 -2.09 0.04
N ASN A 234 10.04 -1.70 1.11
CA ASN A 234 10.25 -2.28 2.44
C ASN A 234 9.05 -3.15 2.89
N VAL A 235 7.98 -3.21 2.11
CA VAL A 235 6.76 -3.96 2.44
C VAL A 235 6.50 -5.00 1.35
N VAL A 236 6.64 -6.27 1.72
CA VAL A 236 6.34 -7.42 0.87
C VAL A 236 4.85 -7.46 0.55
N GLY A 237 4.49 -7.71 -0.72
CA GLY A 237 3.10 -7.86 -1.15
C GLY A 237 2.32 -6.56 -1.38
N SER A 238 2.95 -5.40 -1.16
CA SER A 238 2.38 -4.07 -1.47
C SER A 238 1.99 -3.93 -2.94
N LEU A 239 1.11 -2.98 -3.28
CA LEU A 239 0.61 -2.79 -4.64
C LEU A 239 1.77 -2.56 -5.64
N LEU A 240 2.82 -1.84 -5.24
CA LEU A 240 3.97 -1.62 -6.10
C LEU A 240 4.70 -2.92 -6.46
N THR A 241 4.74 -3.91 -5.56
CA THR A 241 5.33 -5.23 -5.87
C THR A 241 4.59 -5.95 -6.98
N ARG A 242 3.26 -5.80 -7.04
CA ARG A 242 2.40 -6.51 -8.00
C ARG A 242 2.51 -5.96 -9.42
N ILE A 243 2.80 -4.66 -9.55
CA ILE A 243 2.87 -3.99 -10.86
C ILE A 243 4.30 -3.90 -11.43
N SER A 244 5.32 -4.19 -10.61
CA SER A 244 6.73 -4.13 -11.02
C SER A 244 7.17 -5.40 -11.76
N ASP A 245 8.20 -5.32 -12.59
CA ASP A 245 8.75 -6.51 -13.26
C ASP A 245 9.71 -7.27 -12.35
N LYS A 246 10.42 -6.54 -11.48
CA LYS A 246 11.30 -7.06 -10.44
C LYS A 246 11.23 -6.16 -9.20
N VAL A 247 11.49 -6.74 -8.04
CA VAL A 247 11.41 -6.06 -6.75
C VAL A 247 12.63 -6.43 -5.92
N ILE A 248 13.22 -5.43 -5.27
CA ILE A 248 14.15 -5.56 -4.15
C ILE A 248 13.41 -5.15 -2.89
#